data_AF-A0A7V8WU00-F1
#
_entry.id   AF-A0A7V8WU00-F1
#
_cell.length_a   1.000
_cell.length_b   1.000
_cell.length_c   1.000
_cell.angle_alpha   90.00
_cell.angle_beta   90.00
_cell.angle_gamma   90.00
#
_symmetry.space_group_name_H-M   'P 1'
#
loop_
_entity.id
_entity.type
_entity.pdbx_description
1 polymer ?
#
loop_
_entity_poly.entity_id
_entity_poly.type
_entity_poly.pdbx_seq_one_letter_code
_entity_poly.pdbx_strand_id
1 'polypeptide(L)'
;MTSRPRRLIRSSAWPVAALAFVLASLIGSYGSVAAQSEDAGVVGSWSIPIADSDVPTDLGGGPNLIGRWRVEFRDDGTYAGIREDIGQVVGGSWEVDGDQLTITDETGPSSCAAPQPGSIDTEDAASGMYRWERAEDRLTLEAVEESCALRQLLLTTRPLVVYMPCTTEPYPLAQSIATADADEDVAARLTDATPAASPVPPEASPVESDGADASDAAPGGTLDPEEAIDALLVELTACWATGDPARVLPLFSQVFLDDLVASGPPGTTIVDVAALFRDLLAAPVTFERAGDVETDGPRRAQAEVRLSIGEEESTQRLDFVLEGGAWKLADLGVPAA
;
A
#
# COMPACT_ATOMS: atom_id res chain seq x y z
N MET A 1 53.03 -32.61 -8.71
CA MET A 1 52.89 -31.67 -9.84
C MET A 1 52.01 -32.32 -10.89
N THR A 2 50.71 -32.08 -10.82
CA THR A 2 49.71 -32.61 -11.76
C THR A 2 48.89 -31.42 -12.24
N SER A 3 49.21 -30.99 -13.46
CA SER A 3 48.58 -29.89 -14.19
C SER A 3 47.13 -30.26 -14.52
N ARG A 4 46.16 -29.48 -14.02
CA ARG A 4 44.75 -29.56 -14.44
C ARG A 4 44.51 -28.62 -15.63
N PRO A 5 43.82 -29.08 -16.70
CA PRO A 5 43.57 -28.27 -17.87
C PRO A 5 42.48 -27.21 -17.63
N ARG A 6 42.74 -26.01 -18.17
CA ARG A 6 41.82 -24.87 -18.24
C ARG A 6 40.58 -25.24 -19.07
N ARG A 7 39.37 -25.07 -18.50
CA ARG A 7 38.11 -25.08 -19.26
C ARG A 7 37.96 -23.74 -19.98
N LEU A 8 37.86 -23.79 -21.30
CA LEU A 8 37.50 -22.68 -22.16
C LEU A 8 35.99 -22.45 -22.06
N ILE A 9 35.62 -21.22 -21.70
CA ILE A 9 34.27 -20.67 -21.72
C ILE A 9 33.87 -20.52 -23.19
N ARG A 10 32.81 -21.22 -23.61
CA ARG A 10 32.17 -21.01 -24.91
C ARG A 10 31.13 -19.91 -24.75
N SER A 11 31.43 -18.75 -25.32
CA SER A 11 30.47 -17.70 -25.64
C SER A 11 29.53 -18.19 -26.75
N SER A 12 28.23 -18.24 -26.48
CA SER A 12 27.20 -18.35 -27.52
C SER A 12 26.56 -16.99 -27.71
N ALA A 13 26.96 -16.31 -28.77
CA ALA A 13 26.22 -15.21 -29.37
C ALA A 13 25.26 -15.78 -30.42
N TRP A 14 24.05 -15.20 -30.52
CA TRP A 14 23.22 -14.96 -31.72
C TRP A 14 21.71 -15.01 -31.38
N PRO A 15 20.82 -14.37 -32.18
CA PRO A 15 20.90 -13.03 -32.74
C PRO A 15 19.57 -12.23 -32.59
N VAL A 16 19.68 -10.92 -32.76
CA VAL A 16 18.57 -10.00 -33.04
C VAL A 16 18.07 -10.23 -34.47
N ALA A 17 16.75 -10.42 -34.67
CA ALA A 17 15.96 -9.75 -35.71
C ALA A 17 14.53 -10.34 -35.90
N ALA A 18 13.58 -9.41 -35.95
CA ALA A 18 12.35 -9.42 -36.76
C ALA A 18 11.16 -10.30 -36.35
N LEU A 19 10.12 -9.67 -35.79
CA LEU A 19 8.78 -9.80 -36.35
C LEU A 19 7.93 -8.56 -36.01
N ALA A 20 7.60 -7.81 -37.06
CA ALA A 20 6.61 -6.75 -37.05
C ALA A 20 5.31 -7.28 -37.69
N PHE A 21 4.18 -6.77 -37.19
CA PHE A 21 2.84 -6.77 -37.81
C PHE A 21 2.03 -8.08 -37.86
N VAL A 22 1.15 -8.25 -36.86
CA VAL A 22 -0.28 -8.52 -37.10
C VAL A 22 -1.10 -7.60 -36.20
N LEU A 23 -1.76 -6.64 -36.83
CA LEU A 23 -2.73 -5.70 -36.28
C LEU A 23 -4.13 -6.33 -36.36
N ALA A 24 -4.99 -5.92 -35.42
CA ALA A 24 -6.45 -6.03 -35.43
C ALA A 24 -7.09 -7.36 -34.99
N SER A 25 -7.61 -7.39 -33.75
CA SER A 25 -9.03 -7.64 -33.43
C SER A 25 -9.20 -8.15 -31.99
N LEU A 26 -9.05 -7.28 -30.99
CA LEU A 26 -9.67 -7.47 -29.68
C LEU A 26 -10.15 -6.11 -29.19
N ILE A 27 -11.35 -5.73 -29.66
CA ILE A 27 -12.20 -4.79 -28.93
C ILE A 27 -12.69 -5.60 -27.72
N GLY A 28 -11.85 -5.63 -26.68
CA GLY A 28 -12.26 -6.04 -25.35
C GLY A 28 -13.18 -4.95 -24.81
N SER A 29 -14.42 -5.31 -24.55
CA SER A 29 -15.35 -4.50 -23.77
C SER A 29 -14.79 -4.34 -22.36
N TYR A 30 -14.03 -3.26 -22.16
CA TYR A 30 -13.65 -2.78 -20.83
C TYR A 30 -14.93 -2.45 -20.06
N GLY A 31 -15.08 -3.10 -18.91
CA GLY A 31 -16.10 -2.75 -17.93
C GLY A 31 -15.94 -1.28 -17.58
N SER A 32 -17.05 -0.55 -17.60
CA SER A 32 -17.08 0.88 -17.34
C SER A 32 -16.76 1.14 -15.87
N VAL A 33 -15.47 1.32 -15.55
CA VAL A 33 -15.11 2.32 -14.53
C VAL A 33 -15.80 3.60 -15.00
N ALA A 34 -16.63 4.20 -14.16
CA ALA A 34 -17.34 5.42 -14.53
C ALA A 34 -16.30 6.41 -15.09
N ALA A 35 -16.34 6.61 -16.41
CA ALA A 35 -15.46 7.54 -17.08
C ALA A 35 -15.72 8.90 -16.42
N GLN A 36 -14.83 9.29 -15.52
CA GLN A 36 -14.73 10.67 -15.08
C GLN A 36 -14.55 11.43 -16.39
N SER A 37 -15.49 12.33 -16.69
CA SER A 37 -15.48 13.11 -17.92
C SER A 37 -14.07 13.63 -18.18
N GLU A 38 -13.55 13.47 -19.39
CA GLU A 38 -12.22 13.95 -19.82
C GLU A 38 -12.00 15.46 -19.52
N ASP A 39 -13.05 16.20 -19.16
CA ASP A 39 -13.04 17.59 -18.69
C ASP A 39 -12.82 17.79 -17.18
N ALA A 40 -12.58 16.73 -16.37
CA ALA A 40 -12.45 16.86 -14.91
C ALA A 40 -11.19 17.64 -14.46
N GLY A 41 -10.30 18.05 -15.37
CA GLY A 41 -9.18 18.95 -15.09
C GLY A 41 -8.32 18.50 -13.90
N VAL A 42 -7.99 19.44 -13.03
CA VAL A 42 -7.19 19.23 -11.80
C VAL A 42 -8.02 18.59 -10.66
N VAL A 43 -9.35 18.58 -10.77
CA VAL A 43 -10.26 18.11 -9.72
C VAL A 43 -9.97 16.65 -9.37
N GLY A 44 -9.80 16.39 -8.08
CA GLY A 44 -9.53 15.06 -7.57
C GLY A 44 -8.93 15.08 -6.17
N SER A 45 -8.79 13.87 -5.61
CA SER A 45 -7.94 13.62 -4.46
C SER A 45 -6.67 12.94 -4.95
N TRP A 46 -5.55 13.56 -4.67
CA TRP A 46 -4.23 13.15 -5.13
C TRP A 46 -3.34 12.85 -3.93
N SER A 47 -2.30 12.08 -4.15
CA SER A 47 -1.37 11.67 -3.11
C SER A 47 0.06 11.92 -3.53
N ILE A 48 0.88 12.31 -2.56
CA ILE A 48 2.31 12.47 -2.72
C ILE A 48 3.03 12.01 -1.44
N PRO A 49 4.02 11.13 -1.54
CA PRO A 49 4.95 10.88 -0.44
C PRO A 49 6.03 11.96 -0.42
N ILE A 50 6.34 12.46 0.78
CA ILE A 50 7.49 13.32 1.05
C ILE A 50 8.46 12.53 1.93
N ALA A 51 9.63 12.22 1.39
CA ALA A 51 10.72 11.56 2.10
C ALA A 51 11.62 12.58 2.82
N ASP A 52 12.42 12.12 3.77
CA ASP A 52 13.41 12.96 4.47
C ASP A 52 14.40 13.62 3.49
N SER A 53 14.80 12.88 2.44
CA SER A 53 15.66 13.38 1.36
C SER A 53 15.04 14.50 0.54
N ASP A 54 13.71 14.60 0.50
CA ASP A 54 13.00 15.63 -0.26
C ASP A 54 13.01 16.97 0.49
N VAL A 55 13.17 16.95 1.81
CA VAL A 55 13.04 18.13 2.68
C VAL A 55 14.37 18.89 2.76
N PRO A 56 14.44 20.15 2.29
CA PRO A 56 15.64 20.97 2.45
C PRO A 56 16.01 21.16 3.93
N THR A 57 17.29 21.02 4.27
CA THR A 57 17.76 21.07 5.66
C THR A 57 17.57 22.43 6.34
N ASP A 58 17.39 23.48 5.56
CA ASP A 58 17.15 24.86 5.99
C ASP A 58 15.65 25.22 6.08
N LEU A 59 14.75 24.31 5.66
CA LEU A 59 13.31 24.53 5.75
C LEU A 59 12.83 24.39 7.21
N GLY A 60 12.39 25.50 7.78
CA GLY A 60 11.83 25.54 9.14
C GLY A 60 10.65 24.57 9.28
N GLY A 61 10.70 23.69 10.29
CA GLY A 61 9.66 22.68 10.49
C GLY A 61 9.66 21.54 9.47
N GLY A 62 10.72 21.42 8.65
CA GLY A 62 10.87 20.39 7.61
C GLY A 62 10.54 18.96 8.04
N PRO A 63 10.98 18.45 9.22
CA PRO A 63 10.62 17.11 9.67
C PRO A 63 9.12 16.86 9.83
N ASN A 64 8.32 17.92 10.03
CA ASN A 64 6.86 17.83 10.05
C ASN A 64 6.25 17.75 8.64
N LEU A 65 7.04 17.71 7.58
CA LEU A 65 6.54 17.58 6.21
C LEU A 65 6.71 16.16 5.68
N ILE A 66 7.54 15.36 6.34
CA ILE A 66 7.80 13.96 5.98
C ILE A 66 6.53 13.14 6.22
N GLY A 67 6.18 12.30 5.25
CA GLY A 67 5.01 11.42 5.29
C GLY A 67 4.20 11.44 3.99
N ARG A 68 3.08 10.72 3.98
CA ARG A 68 2.14 10.77 2.85
C ARG A 68 1.15 11.90 3.02
N TRP A 69 1.01 12.66 1.96
CA TRP A 69 0.04 13.73 1.83
C TRP A 69 -1.07 13.32 0.90
N ARG A 70 -2.26 13.86 1.20
CA ARG A 70 -3.42 13.92 0.33
C ARG A 70 -3.67 15.38 -0.04
N VAL A 71 -3.69 15.65 -1.32
CA VAL A 71 -3.97 16.95 -1.91
C VAL A 71 -5.34 16.88 -2.57
N GLU A 72 -6.29 17.69 -2.12
CA GLU A 72 -7.64 17.73 -2.66
C GLU A 72 -7.86 19.04 -3.44
N PHE A 73 -8.26 18.91 -4.70
CA PHE A 73 -8.81 20.00 -5.51
C PHE A 73 -10.29 19.69 -5.74
N ARG A 74 -11.18 20.42 -5.06
CA ARG A 74 -12.63 20.19 -5.12
C ARG A 74 -13.31 21.07 -6.16
N ASP A 75 -14.41 20.59 -6.73
CA ASP A 75 -15.21 21.30 -7.74
C ASP A 75 -15.71 22.70 -7.33
N ASP A 76 -15.77 22.98 -6.02
CA ASP A 76 -16.16 24.29 -5.48
C ASP A 76 -15.01 25.32 -5.44
N GLY A 77 -13.84 24.95 -5.98
CA GLY A 77 -12.64 25.78 -5.95
C GLY A 77 -11.87 25.69 -4.64
N THR A 78 -12.21 24.77 -3.73
CA THR A 78 -11.45 24.59 -2.48
C THR A 78 -10.26 23.66 -2.65
N TYR A 79 -9.12 24.05 -2.05
CA TYR A 79 -7.87 23.32 -1.99
C TYR A 79 -7.60 22.86 -0.55
N ALA A 80 -7.12 21.63 -0.37
CA ALA A 80 -6.68 21.14 0.93
C ALA A 80 -5.45 20.24 0.82
N GLY A 81 -4.45 20.49 1.68
CA GLY A 81 -3.32 19.58 1.92
C GLY A 81 -3.48 18.92 3.29
N ILE A 82 -3.54 17.60 3.28
CA ILE A 82 -3.86 16.75 4.43
C ILE A 82 -2.71 15.77 4.59
N ARG A 83 -2.11 15.70 5.77
CA ARG A 83 -1.15 14.63 6.08
C ARG A 83 -1.90 13.47 6.72
N GLU A 84 -1.71 12.24 6.25
CA GLU A 84 -2.59 11.13 6.66
C GLU A 84 -2.56 10.81 8.16
N ASP A 85 -1.43 11.07 8.82
CA ASP A 85 -1.19 10.83 10.24
C ASP A 85 -1.70 11.96 11.16
N ILE A 86 -1.94 13.18 10.65
CA ILE A 86 -2.37 14.35 11.46
C ILE A 86 -3.69 14.97 11.01
N GLY A 87 -4.05 14.82 9.74
CA GLY A 87 -5.20 15.45 9.13
C GLY A 87 -4.85 16.72 8.36
N GLN A 88 -5.83 17.62 8.20
CA GLN A 88 -5.68 18.81 7.38
C GLN A 88 -4.72 19.82 8.03
N VAL A 89 -3.70 20.23 7.27
CA VAL A 89 -2.65 21.15 7.77
C VAL A 89 -2.50 22.41 6.90
N VAL A 90 -2.99 22.37 5.66
CA VAL A 90 -3.12 23.54 4.80
C VAL A 90 -4.44 23.49 4.03
N GLY A 91 -5.03 24.63 3.73
CA GLY A 91 -6.15 24.73 2.80
C GLY A 91 -6.33 26.14 2.28
N GLY A 92 -6.90 26.28 1.10
CA GLY A 92 -7.06 27.56 0.42
C GLY A 92 -8.08 27.46 -0.71
N SER A 93 -7.92 28.31 -1.72
CA SER A 93 -8.71 28.25 -2.94
C SER A 93 -7.82 27.99 -4.16
N TRP A 94 -8.43 27.48 -5.23
CA TRP A 94 -7.76 27.29 -6.51
C TRP A 94 -8.65 27.66 -7.68
N GLU A 95 -8.01 28.02 -8.79
CA GLU A 95 -8.66 28.28 -10.08
C GLU A 95 -7.79 27.76 -11.22
N VAL A 96 -8.42 27.43 -12.35
CA VAL A 96 -7.72 27.01 -13.58
C VAL A 96 -8.09 27.94 -14.74
N ASP A 97 -7.08 28.45 -15.43
CA ASP A 97 -7.20 29.16 -16.72
C ASP A 97 -6.33 28.45 -17.76
N GLY A 98 -6.97 27.69 -18.65
CA GLY A 98 -6.27 26.86 -19.63
C GLY A 98 -5.38 25.79 -18.97
N ASP A 99 -4.08 25.83 -19.26
CA ASP A 99 -3.07 24.94 -18.68
C ASP A 99 -2.46 25.48 -17.38
N GLN A 100 -2.98 26.58 -16.84
CA GLN A 100 -2.49 27.20 -15.61
C GLN A 100 -3.43 26.93 -14.43
N LEU A 101 -2.86 26.51 -13.31
CA LEU A 101 -3.50 26.34 -12.01
C LEU A 101 -2.95 27.41 -11.06
N THR A 102 -3.84 28.20 -10.46
CA THR A 102 -3.48 29.18 -9.42
C THR A 102 -4.03 28.69 -8.09
N ILE A 103 -3.21 28.70 -7.04
CA ILE A 103 -3.59 28.37 -5.65
C ILE A 103 -3.36 29.60 -4.79
N THR A 104 -4.38 30.00 -4.03
CA THR A 104 -4.39 31.21 -3.19
C THR A 104 -4.99 30.97 -1.80
N ASP A 105 -4.91 31.98 -0.94
CA ASP A 105 -5.65 32.08 0.32
C ASP A 105 -5.41 30.92 1.29
N GLU A 106 -4.15 30.51 1.41
CA GLU A 106 -3.78 29.41 2.26
C GLU A 106 -3.94 29.74 3.75
N THR A 107 -4.56 28.82 4.48
CA THR A 107 -4.79 28.82 5.92
C THR A 107 -4.27 27.50 6.51
N GLY A 108 -3.99 27.52 7.82
CA GLY A 108 -3.52 26.34 8.56
C GLY A 108 -2.10 26.46 9.09
N PRO A 109 -1.68 25.54 9.97
CA PRO A 109 -0.36 25.56 10.59
C PRO A 109 0.81 25.45 9.60
N SER A 110 0.53 24.92 8.40
CA SER A 110 1.48 24.79 7.30
C SER A 110 1.10 25.69 6.12
N SER A 111 0.39 26.81 6.33
CA SER A 111 0.14 27.76 5.25
C SER A 111 1.42 28.56 4.91
N CYS A 112 1.64 28.83 3.62
CA CYS A 112 2.68 29.73 3.15
C CYS A 112 2.45 31.19 3.56
N ALA A 113 1.21 31.57 3.88
CA ALA A 113 0.86 32.89 4.40
C ALA A 113 1.04 33.01 5.93
N ALA A 114 1.29 31.89 6.64
CA ALA A 114 1.53 31.94 8.07
C ALA A 114 2.95 32.49 8.36
N PRO A 115 3.11 33.44 9.30
CA PRO A 115 4.42 33.97 9.65
C PRO A 115 5.33 32.85 10.17
N GLN A 116 6.37 32.52 9.40
CA GLN A 116 7.34 31.50 9.76
C GLN A 116 8.43 32.10 10.66
N PRO A 117 8.82 31.44 11.78
CA PRO A 117 9.90 31.93 12.63
C PRO A 117 11.20 32.10 11.84
N GLY A 118 11.68 33.34 11.71
CA GLY A 118 12.92 33.66 10.99
C GLY A 118 12.76 33.96 9.51
N SER A 119 11.54 33.91 8.97
CA SER A 119 11.23 34.44 7.63
C SER A 119 10.87 35.91 7.73
N ILE A 120 11.39 36.73 6.81
CA ILE A 120 10.98 38.13 6.65
C ILE A 120 9.68 38.08 5.84
N ASP A 121 8.59 38.61 6.38
CA ASP A 121 7.26 38.64 5.77
C ASP A 121 7.33 38.85 4.25
N THR A 122 7.02 37.80 3.48
CA THR A 122 6.84 37.89 2.04
C THR A 122 5.34 37.84 1.80
N GLU A 123 4.71 39.01 1.69
CA GLU A 123 3.31 39.14 1.25
C GLU A 123 3.06 38.39 -0.09
N ASP A 124 4.13 38.11 -0.85
CA ASP A 124 4.14 37.37 -2.11
C ASP A 124 4.06 35.83 -1.99
N ALA A 125 4.02 35.24 -0.78
CA ALA A 125 3.94 33.79 -0.60
C ALA A 125 2.51 33.24 -0.49
N ALA A 126 1.49 34.10 -0.54
CA ALA A 126 0.08 33.71 -0.38
C ALA A 126 -0.56 33.11 -1.65
N SER A 127 0.08 33.30 -2.82
CA SER A 127 -0.38 32.81 -4.11
C SER A 127 0.74 32.08 -4.85
N GLY A 128 0.37 31.17 -5.73
CA GLY A 128 1.31 30.37 -6.52
C GLY A 128 0.63 29.85 -7.77
N MET A 129 1.36 29.87 -8.87
CA MET A 129 0.89 29.53 -10.21
C MET A 129 1.72 28.38 -10.78
N TYR A 130 1.01 27.42 -11.38
CA TYR A 130 1.56 26.18 -11.89
C TYR A 130 1.05 25.91 -13.30
N ARG A 131 1.88 25.32 -14.15
CA ARG A 131 1.40 24.61 -15.33
C ARG A 131 1.00 23.21 -14.91
N TRP A 132 -0.16 22.74 -15.33
CA TRP A 132 -0.64 21.41 -14.96
C TRP A 132 -0.78 20.50 -16.18
N GLU A 133 -0.48 19.22 -15.98
CA GLU A 133 -0.72 18.16 -16.95
C GLU A 133 -1.30 16.95 -16.21
N ARG A 134 -2.39 16.39 -16.74
CA ARG A 134 -3.04 15.20 -16.19
C ARG A 134 -2.90 14.02 -17.14
N ALA A 135 -2.42 12.91 -16.61
CA ALA A 135 -2.58 11.57 -17.17
C ALA A 135 -3.64 10.81 -16.35
N GLU A 136 -4.01 9.60 -16.77
CA GLU A 136 -5.10 8.80 -16.18
C GLU A 136 -5.05 8.75 -14.63
N ASP A 137 -3.88 8.43 -14.08
CA ASP A 137 -3.63 8.22 -12.66
C ASP A 137 -2.67 9.26 -12.04
N ARG A 138 -2.25 10.27 -12.81
CA ARG A 138 -1.18 11.22 -12.42
C ARG A 138 -1.54 12.66 -12.74
N LEU A 139 -1.19 13.56 -11.82
CA LEU A 139 -1.24 15.00 -11.99
C LEU A 139 0.15 15.58 -11.78
N THR A 140 0.72 16.19 -12.81
CA THR A 140 2.02 16.87 -12.76
C THR A 140 1.78 18.37 -12.67
N LEU A 141 2.44 19.03 -11.72
CA LEU A 141 2.41 20.47 -11.56
C LEU A 141 3.83 21.03 -11.67
N GLU A 142 4.06 21.89 -12.65
CA GLU A 142 5.33 22.60 -12.86
C GLU A 142 5.17 24.04 -12.36
N ALA A 143 5.99 24.47 -11.41
CA ALA A 143 5.91 25.84 -10.90
C ALA A 143 6.21 26.87 -12.01
N VAL A 144 5.30 27.83 -12.20
CA VAL A 144 5.51 29.01 -13.05
C VAL A 144 5.91 30.20 -12.20
N GLU A 145 5.13 30.47 -11.14
CA GLU A 145 5.43 31.47 -10.11
C GLU A 145 5.11 30.88 -8.74
N GLU A 146 6.13 30.47 -7.99
CA GLU A 146 5.94 29.92 -6.66
C GLU A 146 7.14 30.29 -5.79
N SER A 147 6.90 30.99 -4.69
CA SER A 147 7.94 31.46 -3.76
C SER A 147 7.95 30.67 -2.45
N CYS A 148 6.90 29.90 -2.18
CA CYS A 148 6.76 29.09 -0.99
C CYS A 148 7.38 27.71 -1.16
N ALA A 149 8.47 27.47 -0.43
CA ALA A 149 9.18 26.19 -0.42
C ALA A 149 8.29 24.99 -0.05
N LEU A 150 7.32 25.17 0.85
CA LEU A 150 6.40 24.09 1.21
C LEU A 150 5.53 23.65 0.02
N ARG A 151 4.93 24.60 -0.69
CA ARG A 151 4.09 24.29 -1.84
C ARG A 151 4.91 23.69 -2.98
N GLN A 152 6.13 24.19 -3.21
CA GLN A 152 7.05 23.53 -4.15
C GLN A 152 7.28 22.06 -3.76
N LEU A 153 7.58 21.81 -2.49
CA LEU A 153 7.79 20.47 -1.98
C LEU A 153 6.56 19.56 -2.18
N LEU A 154 5.36 20.05 -1.84
CA LEU A 154 4.12 19.27 -1.92
C LEU A 154 3.58 19.08 -3.32
N LEU A 155 3.78 20.05 -4.22
CA LEU A 155 3.07 20.08 -5.50
C LEU A 155 3.98 19.78 -6.68
N THR A 156 5.30 20.00 -6.55
CA THR A 156 6.22 19.98 -7.71
C THR A 156 7.35 18.96 -7.62
N THR A 157 7.63 18.40 -6.44
CA THR A 157 8.73 17.44 -6.26
C THR A 157 8.57 16.21 -7.15
N ARG A 158 7.33 15.76 -7.35
CA ARG A 158 6.99 14.59 -8.16
C ARG A 158 5.55 14.68 -8.63
N PRO A 159 5.16 13.93 -9.68
CA PRO A 159 3.76 13.80 -10.06
C PRO A 159 2.93 13.30 -8.87
N LEU A 160 1.79 13.93 -8.65
CA LEU A 160 0.79 13.48 -7.70
C LEU A 160 0.07 12.28 -8.30
N VAL A 161 -0.14 11.22 -7.53
CA VAL A 161 -0.88 10.02 -7.98
C VAL A 161 -2.29 10.03 -7.41
N VAL A 162 -3.24 9.29 -8.00
CA VAL A 162 -4.61 9.19 -7.44
C VAL A 162 -4.55 8.73 -5.98
N TYR A 163 -5.25 9.46 -5.11
CA TYR A 163 -5.36 9.09 -3.71
C TYR A 163 -6.32 7.90 -3.54
N MET A 164 -5.85 6.88 -2.84
CA MET A 164 -6.67 5.74 -2.42
C MET A 164 -6.58 5.60 -0.90
N PRO A 165 -7.72 5.63 -0.19
CA PRO A 165 -7.76 5.43 1.25
C PRO A 165 -7.55 3.95 1.59
N CYS A 166 -6.92 3.67 2.74
CA CYS A 166 -6.90 2.32 3.31
C CYS A 166 -8.32 1.94 3.75
N THR A 167 -8.86 0.88 3.16
CA THR A 167 -10.20 0.35 3.47
C THR A 167 -10.15 -0.83 4.42
N THR A 168 -8.97 -1.39 4.66
CA THR A 168 -8.74 -2.54 5.53
C THR A 168 -9.11 -2.23 6.98
N GLU A 169 -9.97 -3.09 7.55
CA GLU A 169 -10.35 -3.01 8.96
C GLU A 169 -9.14 -3.31 9.86
N PRO A 170 -8.90 -2.51 10.92
CA PRO A 170 -7.80 -2.75 11.84
C PRO A 170 -7.89 -4.11 12.54
N TYR A 171 -6.80 -4.85 12.53
CA TYR A 171 -6.62 -6.07 13.31
C TYR A 171 -6.70 -5.78 14.83
N PRO A 172 -7.46 -6.56 15.62
CA PRO A 172 -7.68 -6.29 17.04
C PRO A 172 -6.48 -6.71 17.91
N LEU A 173 -5.34 -6.02 17.78
CA LEU A 173 -4.09 -6.30 18.51
C LEU A 173 -4.22 -6.26 20.05
N ALA A 174 -5.20 -5.52 20.59
CA ALA A 174 -5.39 -5.37 22.03
C ALA A 174 -6.02 -6.61 22.70
N GLN A 175 -6.75 -7.45 21.95
CA GLN A 175 -7.45 -8.59 22.53
C GLN A 175 -6.53 -9.78 22.82
N SER A 176 -5.37 -9.86 22.17
CA SER A 176 -4.43 -10.98 22.35
C SER A 176 -3.62 -10.91 23.65
N ILE A 177 -3.53 -9.75 24.30
CA ILE A 177 -2.76 -9.59 25.55
C ILE A 177 -3.55 -10.12 26.76
N ALA A 178 -4.88 -10.00 26.76
CA ALA A 178 -5.69 -10.29 27.94
C ALA A 178 -5.86 -11.79 28.25
N THR A 179 -5.53 -12.69 27.33
CA THR A 179 -5.69 -14.14 27.52
C THR A 179 -4.45 -14.85 28.08
N ALA A 180 -3.27 -14.23 28.08
CA ALA A 180 -2.05 -14.88 28.56
C ALA A 180 -1.93 -14.90 30.10
N ASP A 181 -2.51 -13.93 30.80
CA ASP A 181 -2.42 -13.81 32.27
C ASP A 181 -3.53 -14.56 33.03
N ALA A 182 -4.50 -15.16 32.33
CA ALA A 182 -5.64 -15.82 32.98
C ALA A 182 -5.40 -17.31 33.33
N ASP A 183 -4.33 -17.94 32.83
CA ASP A 183 -4.06 -19.37 33.03
C ASP A 183 -3.06 -19.68 34.16
N GLU A 184 -2.44 -18.69 34.80
CA GLU A 184 -1.49 -18.94 35.91
C GLU A 184 -2.16 -19.09 37.29
N ASP A 185 -3.46 -18.82 37.42
CA ASP A 185 -4.20 -18.94 38.70
C ASP A 185 -5.14 -20.18 38.78
N VAL A 186 -4.99 -21.14 37.85
CA VAL A 186 -5.75 -22.41 37.87
C VAL A 186 -4.94 -23.56 38.50
N ALA A 187 -3.66 -23.36 38.82
CA ALA A 187 -2.83 -24.37 39.50
C ALA A 187 -3.09 -24.51 41.02
N ALA A 188 -3.94 -23.67 41.62
CA ALA A 188 -4.17 -23.67 43.08
C ALA A 188 -5.48 -24.35 43.55
N ARG A 189 -6.31 -24.91 42.66
CA ARG A 189 -7.60 -25.52 43.07
C ARG A 189 -7.97 -26.81 42.33
N LEU A 190 -7.22 -27.88 42.55
CA LEU A 190 -7.72 -29.25 42.34
C LEU A 190 -7.23 -30.18 43.48
N THR A 191 -7.82 -30.00 44.67
CA THR A 191 -7.93 -31.09 45.65
C THR A 191 -9.29 -31.77 45.48
N ASP A 192 -9.23 -33.08 45.22
CA ASP A 192 -10.27 -34.10 45.44
C ASP A 192 -11.70 -33.81 44.92
N ALA A 193 -12.00 -34.34 43.74
CA ALA A 193 -13.34 -34.83 43.44
C ALA A 193 -13.30 -35.98 42.42
N THR A 194 -13.45 -37.21 42.94
CA THR A 194 -13.70 -38.45 42.19
C THR A 194 -14.98 -38.33 41.36
N PRO A 195 -14.97 -38.55 40.03
CA PRO A 195 -16.18 -38.61 39.24
C PRO A 195 -16.90 -39.94 39.44
N ALA A 196 -18.18 -39.88 39.81
CA ALA A 196 -19.10 -41.00 39.78
C ALA A 196 -19.47 -41.33 38.32
N ALA A 197 -19.40 -42.62 37.98
CA ALA A 197 -19.81 -43.15 36.68
C ALA A 197 -21.30 -42.89 36.41
N SER A 198 -21.63 -42.48 35.19
CA SER A 198 -22.99 -42.50 34.66
C SER A 198 -23.00 -43.04 33.22
N PRO A 199 -24.13 -43.65 32.81
CA PRO A 199 -24.15 -44.76 31.87
C PRO A 199 -24.17 -44.35 30.39
N VAL A 200 -23.65 -45.27 29.59
CA VAL A 200 -23.56 -45.28 28.12
C VAL A 200 -24.96 -45.32 27.47
N PRO A 201 -25.31 -44.41 26.54
CA PRO A 201 -26.44 -44.57 25.62
C PRO A 201 -26.04 -45.35 24.35
N PRO A 202 -27.00 -46.01 23.67
CA PRO A 202 -26.73 -46.99 22.62
C PRO A 202 -26.38 -46.38 21.25
N GLU A 203 -25.66 -47.20 20.49
CA GLU A 203 -25.21 -47.03 19.10
C GLU A 203 -26.30 -46.52 18.15
N ALA A 204 -25.99 -45.42 17.45
CA ALA A 204 -26.72 -44.98 16.27
C ALA A 204 -25.99 -45.48 15.00
N SER A 205 -26.76 -46.13 14.13
CA SER A 205 -26.32 -46.74 12.87
C SER A 205 -25.74 -45.73 11.87
N PRO A 206 -24.85 -46.18 10.95
CA PRO A 206 -24.30 -45.33 9.90
C PRO A 206 -25.35 -45.08 8.82
N VAL A 207 -25.57 -43.81 8.48
CA VAL A 207 -26.34 -43.41 7.29
C VAL A 207 -25.34 -43.23 6.15
N GLU A 208 -25.44 -44.10 5.15
CA GLU A 208 -24.80 -43.92 3.84
C GLU A 208 -25.46 -42.71 3.15
N SER A 209 -24.65 -41.71 2.79
CA SER A 209 -25.06 -40.58 1.97
C SER A 209 -24.39 -40.70 0.62
N ASP A 210 -25.11 -41.31 -0.33
CA ASP A 210 -24.80 -41.32 -1.76
C ASP A 210 -25.22 -39.99 -2.42
N GLY A 211 -24.45 -39.56 -3.43
CA GLY A 211 -24.80 -38.52 -4.41
C GLY A 211 -24.20 -37.15 -4.10
N ALA A 212 -23.06 -36.75 -4.66
CA ALA A 212 -22.85 -36.39 -6.07
C ALA A 212 -23.85 -35.34 -6.57
N ASP A 213 -23.57 -34.06 -6.32
CA ASP A 213 -23.66 -33.02 -7.33
C ASP A 213 -22.69 -31.89 -6.98
N ALA A 214 -21.51 -31.94 -7.60
CA ALA A 214 -20.55 -30.85 -7.59
C ALA A 214 -21.08 -29.74 -8.52
N SER A 215 -21.84 -28.81 -7.94
CA SER A 215 -22.11 -27.49 -8.53
C SER A 215 -22.29 -26.47 -7.40
N ASP A 216 -21.27 -26.39 -6.54
CA ASP A 216 -20.99 -25.16 -5.78
C ASP A 216 -20.36 -24.15 -6.74
N ALA A 217 -21.18 -23.60 -7.64
CA ALA A 217 -20.88 -22.29 -8.22
C ALA A 217 -21.22 -21.27 -7.13
N ALA A 218 -20.24 -20.98 -6.27
CA ALA A 218 -20.33 -19.89 -5.34
C ALA A 218 -20.70 -18.60 -6.11
N PRO A 219 -21.73 -17.85 -5.69
CA PRO A 219 -22.15 -16.62 -6.35
C PRO A 219 -21.17 -15.51 -5.97
N GLY A 220 -20.05 -15.48 -6.69
CA GLY A 220 -19.06 -14.43 -6.64
C GLY A 220 -18.13 -14.71 -7.80
N GLY A 221 -18.27 -13.96 -8.89
CA GLY A 221 -17.34 -14.08 -10.01
C GLY A 221 -15.92 -14.00 -9.45
N THR A 222 -15.13 -15.04 -9.65
CA THR A 222 -13.73 -15.04 -9.25
C THR A 222 -13.09 -13.90 -10.02
N LEU A 223 -12.77 -12.81 -9.32
CA LEU A 223 -11.99 -11.73 -9.91
C LEU A 223 -10.74 -12.35 -10.54
N ASP A 224 -10.37 -11.84 -11.71
CA ASP A 224 -9.15 -12.24 -12.37
C ASP A 224 -7.97 -12.05 -11.40
N PRO A 225 -7.07 -13.04 -11.22
CA PRO A 225 -5.98 -12.92 -10.27
C PRO A 225 -5.12 -11.68 -10.47
N GLU A 226 -4.94 -11.21 -11.72
CA GLU A 226 -4.20 -9.97 -12.00
C GLU A 226 -4.88 -8.75 -11.39
N GLU A 227 -6.16 -8.54 -11.69
CA GLU A 227 -6.95 -7.44 -11.15
C GLU A 227 -7.00 -7.47 -9.61
N ALA A 228 -7.15 -8.66 -9.03
CA ALA A 228 -7.21 -8.81 -7.59
C ALA A 228 -5.86 -8.57 -6.89
N ILE A 229 -4.74 -8.94 -7.53
CA ILE A 229 -3.39 -8.64 -7.01
C ILE A 229 -3.09 -7.15 -7.16
N ASP A 230 -3.44 -6.52 -8.28
CA ASP A 230 -3.29 -5.07 -8.44
C ASP A 230 -4.07 -4.31 -7.37
N ALA A 231 -5.32 -4.71 -7.10
CA ALA A 231 -6.12 -4.15 -6.01
C ALA A 231 -5.47 -4.36 -4.63
N LEU A 232 -4.86 -5.52 -4.37
CA LEU A 232 -4.13 -5.78 -3.13
C LEU A 232 -2.89 -4.89 -2.99
N LEU A 233 -2.10 -4.69 -4.04
CA LEU A 233 -0.89 -3.85 -4.01
C LEU A 233 -1.24 -2.37 -3.79
N VAL A 234 -2.33 -1.94 -4.39
CA VAL A 234 -2.96 -0.64 -4.15
C VAL A 234 -3.38 -0.48 -2.69
N GLU A 235 -4.11 -1.46 -2.13
CA GLU A 235 -4.57 -1.45 -0.74
C GLU A 235 -3.38 -1.51 0.24
N LEU A 236 -2.35 -2.32 -0.07
CA LEU A 236 -1.09 -2.36 0.67
C LEU A 236 -0.42 -0.99 0.70
N THR A 237 -0.29 -0.32 -0.44
CA THR A 237 0.27 1.04 -0.51
C THR A 237 -0.55 2.02 0.33
N ALA A 238 -1.88 1.95 0.24
CA ALA A 238 -2.78 2.83 0.98
C ALA A 238 -2.70 2.61 2.50
N CYS A 239 -2.69 1.35 2.94
CA CYS A 239 -2.62 0.99 4.36
C CYS A 239 -1.23 1.17 4.94
N TRP A 240 -0.18 0.96 4.16
CA TRP A 240 1.20 1.22 4.58
C TRP A 240 1.37 2.67 5.04
N ALA A 241 0.81 3.59 4.26
CA ALA A 241 0.96 5.01 4.52
C ALA A 241 0.15 5.54 5.71
N THR A 242 -0.79 4.77 6.27
CA THR A 242 -1.44 5.16 7.52
C THR A 242 -0.51 5.03 8.72
N GLY A 243 0.64 4.37 8.59
CA GLY A 243 1.57 4.12 9.69
C GLY A 243 1.00 3.19 10.78
N ASP A 244 -0.10 2.49 10.49
CA ASP A 244 -0.83 1.67 11.47
C ASP A 244 -0.66 0.18 11.13
N PRO A 245 0.19 -0.55 11.87
CA PRO A 245 0.39 -1.99 11.65
C PRO A 245 -0.90 -2.79 11.70
N ALA A 246 -1.90 -2.38 12.50
CA ALA A 246 -3.16 -3.09 12.59
C ALA A 246 -3.90 -3.11 11.24
N ARG A 247 -3.68 -2.13 10.37
CA ARG A 247 -4.30 -2.07 9.04
C ARG A 247 -3.51 -2.80 7.96
N VAL A 248 -2.19 -2.90 8.12
CA VAL A 248 -1.33 -3.55 7.12
C VAL A 248 -1.26 -5.06 7.35
N LEU A 249 -1.14 -5.51 8.60
CA LEU A 249 -1.00 -6.94 8.93
C LEU A 249 -2.08 -7.84 8.30
N PRO A 250 -3.37 -7.47 8.25
CA PRO A 250 -4.41 -8.29 7.61
C PRO A 250 -4.19 -8.59 6.12
N LEU A 251 -3.39 -7.77 5.43
CA LEU A 251 -3.07 -7.91 4.00
C LEU A 251 -1.98 -8.97 3.74
N PHE A 252 -1.30 -9.42 4.79
CA PHE A 252 -0.39 -10.55 4.75
C PHE A 252 -1.11 -11.87 5.07
N SER A 253 -0.63 -12.96 4.49
CA SER A 253 -1.14 -14.30 4.75
C SER A 253 -0.93 -14.69 6.22
N GLN A 254 -1.81 -15.54 6.75
CA GLN A 254 -1.65 -16.01 8.13
C GLN A 254 -0.35 -16.80 8.31
N VAL A 255 0.03 -17.60 7.30
CA VAL A 255 1.27 -18.38 7.32
C VAL A 255 2.49 -17.47 7.45
N PHE A 256 2.55 -16.39 6.67
CA PHE A 256 3.63 -15.41 6.75
C PHE A 256 3.74 -14.76 8.14
N LEU A 257 2.60 -14.38 8.72
CA LEU A 257 2.57 -13.78 10.05
C LEU A 257 3.01 -14.77 11.14
N ASP A 258 2.59 -16.03 11.05
CA ASP A 258 3.00 -17.10 11.96
C ASP A 258 4.51 -17.37 11.86
N ASP A 259 5.06 -17.38 10.65
CA ASP A 259 6.49 -17.54 10.40
C ASP A 259 7.30 -16.36 10.96
N LEU A 260 6.82 -15.12 10.81
CA LEU A 260 7.43 -13.95 11.44
C LEU A 260 7.47 -14.06 12.97
N VAL A 261 6.36 -14.46 13.59
CA VAL A 261 6.29 -14.70 15.04
C VAL A 261 7.27 -15.81 15.45
N ALA A 262 7.32 -16.90 14.70
CA ALA A 262 8.21 -18.04 14.97
C ALA A 262 9.70 -17.71 14.77
N SER A 263 10.03 -16.75 13.90
CA SER A 263 11.40 -16.31 13.65
C SER A 263 11.99 -15.45 14.77
N GLY A 264 11.13 -14.87 15.61
CA GLY A 264 11.53 -14.06 16.75
C GLY A 264 12.04 -14.89 17.94
N PRO A 265 12.58 -14.24 19.00
CA PRO A 265 12.93 -14.91 20.25
C PRO A 265 11.73 -15.67 20.87
N PRO A 266 11.97 -16.71 21.70
CA PRO A 266 10.88 -17.40 22.40
C PRO A 266 10.00 -16.43 23.18
N GLY A 267 8.68 -16.51 22.97
CA GLY A 267 7.70 -15.60 23.56
C GLY A 267 7.33 -14.39 22.68
N THR A 268 7.89 -14.29 21.47
CA THR A 268 7.44 -13.31 20.47
C THR A 268 5.95 -13.52 20.17
N THR A 269 5.22 -12.42 20.07
CA THR A 269 3.79 -12.38 19.75
C THR A 269 3.53 -11.53 18.52
N ILE A 270 2.29 -11.57 18.01
CA ILE A 270 1.87 -10.67 16.93
C ILE A 270 1.95 -9.18 17.32
N VAL A 271 1.88 -8.86 18.62
CA VAL A 271 2.03 -7.47 19.11
C VAL A 271 3.48 -7.01 18.93
N ASP A 272 4.45 -7.90 19.14
CA ASP A 272 5.86 -7.61 18.91
C ASP A 272 6.15 -7.42 17.42
N VAL A 273 5.55 -8.26 16.56
CA VAL A 273 5.61 -8.10 15.10
C VAL A 273 4.99 -6.76 14.68
N ALA A 274 3.83 -6.39 15.22
CA ALA A 274 3.21 -5.10 14.96
C ALA A 274 4.11 -3.92 15.38
N ALA A 275 4.83 -4.05 16.51
CA ALA A 275 5.78 -3.03 16.94
C ALA A 275 6.96 -2.89 15.97
N LEU A 276 7.50 -3.99 15.43
CA LEU A 276 8.53 -3.96 14.39
C LEU A 276 8.04 -3.28 13.11
N PHE A 277 6.80 -3.59 12.69
CA PHE A 277 6.21 -2.96 11.52
C PHE A 277 6.07 -1.45 11.68
N ARG A 278 5.77 -0.94 12.88
CA ARG A 278 5.62 0.51 13.09
C ARG A 278 6.85 1.31 12.63
N ASP A 279 8.04 0.79 12.88
CA ASP A 279 9.29 1.45 12.47
C ASP A 279 9.49 1.35 10.94
N LEU A 280 9.11 0.23 10.33
CA LEU A 280 9.16 0.03 8.88
C LEU A 280 8.15 0.91 8.13
N LEU A 281 6.95 1.08 8.69
CA LEU A 281 5.87 1.88 8.12
C LEU A 281 6.17 3.39 8.14
N ALA A 282 7.23 3.83 8.84
CA ALA A 282 7.68 5.22 8.78
C ALA A 282 8.24 5.60 7.40
N ALA A 283 8.69 4.62 6.61
CA ALA A 283 9.15 4.85 5.26
C ALA A 283 7.96 4.85 4.28
N PRO A 284 7.85 5.84 3.36
CA PRO A 284 6.79 5.85 2.35
C PRO A 284 7.11 4.83 1.26
N VAL A 285 6.52 3.64 1.37
CA VAL A 285 6.66 2.56 0.39
C VAL A 285 5.46 2.54 -0.54
N THR A 286 5.71 2.37 -1.83
CA THR A 286 4.68 2.09 -2.83
C THR A 286 4.91 0.71 -3.44
N PHE A 287 3.82 0.02 -3.76
CA PHE A 287 3.83 -1.32 -4.36
C PHE A 287 3.12 -1.26 -5.72
N GLU A 288 3.84 -1.57 -6.80
CA GLU A 288 3.29 -1.57 -8.16
C GLU A 288 3.68 -2.87 -8.86
N ARG A 289 2.73 -3.54 -9.51
CA ARG A 289 3.06 -4.73 -10.31
C ARG A 289 3.90 -4.31 -11.52
N ALA A 290 5.04 -4.98 -11.71
CA ALA A 290 6.01 -4.69 -12.76
C ALA A 290 6.00 -5.71 -13.91
N GLY A 291 5.23 -6.80 -13.79
CA GLY A 291 5.16 -7.87 -14.79
C GLY A 291 3.87 -8.68 -14.73
N ASP A 292 3.83 -9.77 -15.50
CA ASP A 292 2.68 -10.67 -15.55
C ASP A 292 2.52 -11.46 -14.24
N VAL A 293 1.29 -11.88 -13.93
CA VAL A 293 1.02 -12.76 -12.79
C VAL A 293 1.14 -14.21 -13.22
N GLU A 294 2.05 -14.94 -12.58
CA GLU A 294 2.22 -16.38 -12.77
C GLU A 294 1.41 -17.14 -11.72
N THR A 295 0.31 -17.80 -12.10
CA THR A 295 -0.52 -18.59 -11.17
C THR A 295 0.01 -20.02 -11.01
N ASP A 296 0.15 -20.50 -9.77
CA ASP A 296 0.43 -21.90 -9.42
C ASP A 296 -0.82 -22.55 -8.82
N GLY A 297 -1.77 -22.90 -9.69
CA GLY A 297 -3.08 -23.39 -9.30
C GLY A 297 -4.06 -22.28 -8.85
N PRO A 298 -5.23 -22.64 -8.30
CA PRO A 298 -6.33 -21.69 -8.12
C PRO A 298 -6.18 -20.74 -6.93
N ARG A 299 -5.14 -20.91 -6.11
CA ARG A 299 -5.00 -20.20 -4.82
C ARG A 299 -3.61 -19.64 -4.57
N ARG A 300 -2.72 -19.70 -5.56
CA ARG A 300 -1.37 -19.18 -5.44
C ARG A 300 -0.98 -18.47 -6.73
N ALA A 301 -0.23 -17.39 -6.57
CA ALA A 301 0.27 -16.60 -7.66
C ALA A 301 1.60 -15.98 -7.28
N GLN A 302 2.40 -15.62 -8.29
CA GLN A 302 3.63 -14.87 -8.15
C GLN A 302 3.60 -13.71 -9.11
N ALA A 303 4.17 -12.57 -8.71
CA ALA A 303 4.34 -11.44 -9.61
C ALA A 303 5.64 -10.70 -9.30
N GLU A 304 6.23 -10.09 -10.32
CA GLU A 304 7.25 -9.06 -10.10
C GLU A 304 6.56 -7.77 -9.63
N VAL A 305 7.02 -7.25 -8.49
CA VAL A 305 6.52 -6.02 -7.88
C VAL A 305 7.67 -5.04 -7.77
N ARG A 306 7.46 -3.83 -8.27
CA ARG A 306 8.31 -2.66 -8.02
C ARG A 306 7.94 -2.09 -6.66
N LEU A 307 8.91 -2.02 -5.78
CA LEU A 307 8.84 -1.31 -4.52
C LEU A 307 9.63 0.00 -4.67
N SER A 308 8.97 1.13 -4.44
CA SER A 308 9.63 2.43 -4.45
C SER A 308 9.59 3.07 -3.06
N ILE A 309 10.76 3.51 -2.59
CA ILE A 309 10.97 4.18 -1.30
C ILE A 309 11.70 5.50 -1.57
N GLY A 310 10.98 6.61 -1.56
CA GLY A 310 11.55 7.90 -1.96
C GLY A 310 11.92 7.92 -3.45
N GLU A 311 13.21 7.95 -3.76
CA GLU A 311 13.77 7.85 -5.13
C GLU A 311 14.36 6.45 -5.44
N GLU A 312 14.49 5.61 -4.41
CA GLU A 312 15.04 4.27 -4.58
C GLU A 312 13.94 3.32 -5.08
N GLU A 313 14.22 2.63 -6.18
CA GLU A 313 13.34 1.61 -6.73
C GLU A 313 14.03 0.25 -6.71
N SER A 314 13.27 -0.78 -6.33
CA SER A 314 13.70 -2.17 -6.42
C SER A 314 12.58 -3.03 -6.99
N THR A 315 12.91 -4.04 -7.79
CA THR A 315 11.93 -5.03 -8.26
C THR A 315 12.19 -6.34 -7.53
N GLN A 316 11.14 -6.89 -6.93
CA GLN A 316 11.18 -8.13 -6.17
C GLN A 316 10.07 -9.06 -6.66
N ARG A 317 10.32 -10.37 -6.65
CA ARG A 317 9.32 -11.37 -6.96
C ARG A 317 8.58 -11.74 -5.68
N LEU A 318 7.30 -11.43 -5.61
CA LEU A 318 6.47 -11.64 -4.44
C LEU A 318 5.50 -12.81 -4.65
N ASP A 319 5.23 -13.55 -3.58
CA ASP A 319 4.27 -14.64 -3.58
C ASP A 319 2.93 -14.18 -2.99
N PHE A 320 1.84 -14.64 -3.58
CA PHE A 320 0.47 -14.33 -3.16
C PHE A 320 -0.32 -15.61 -2.95
N VAL A 321 -1.24 -15.57 -1.97
CA VAL A 321 -2.13 -16.69 -1.66
C VAL A 321 -3.57 -16.23 -1.48
N LEU A 322 -4.53 -17.02 -1.97
CA LEU A 322 -5.95 -16.77 -1.78
C LEU A 322 -6.43 -17.39 -0.44
N GLU A 323 -6.71 -16.54 0.54
CA GLU A 323 -7.13 -16.91 1.90
C GLU A 323 -8.45 -16.23 2.27
N GLY A 324 -9.44 -17.01 2.71
CA GLY A 324 -10.74 -16.45 3.11
C GLY A 324 -11.49 -15.73 1.97
N GLY A 325 -11.16 -15.99 0.71
CA GLY A 325 -11.74 -15.33 -0.46
C GLY A 325 -11.03 -14.03 -0.89
N ALA A 326 -9.94 -13.65 -0.23
CA ALA A 326 -9.12 -12.49 -0.61
C ALA A 326 -7.67 -12.90 -0.88
N TRP A 327 -7.04 -12.28 -1.88
CA TRP A 327 -5.61 -12.46 -2.10
C TRP A 327 -4.82 -11.74 -1.01
N LYS A 328 -3.73 -12.35 -0.57
CA LYS A 328 -2.84 -11.86 0.47
C LYS A 328 -1.39 -12.05 0.10
N LEU A 329 -0.53 -11.20 0.63
CA LEU A 329 0.93 -11.28 0.44
C LEU A 329 1.49 -12.42 1.31
N ALA A 330 2.08 -13.43 0.67
CA ALA A 330 2.56 -14.66 1.31
C ALA A 330 4.05 -14.64 1.61
N ASP A 331 4.85 -13.93 0.80
CA ASP A 331 6.28 -13.77 1.02
C ASP A 331 6.74 -12.44 0.40
N LEU A 332 7.69 -11.77 1.06
CA LEU A 332 8.39 -10.60 0.56
C LEU A 332 9.54 -10.95 -0.39
N GLY A 333 9.81 -12.24 -0.63
CA GLY A 333 10.83 -12.69 -1.56
C GLY A 333 12.25 -12.47 -1.05
N VAL A 334 12.43 -12.33 0.27
CA VAL A 334 13.74 -12.20 0.88
C VAL A 334 14.45 -13.55 0.75
N PRO A 335 15.53 -13.67 -0.02
CA PRO A 335 16.21 -14.95 -0.17
C PRO A 335 16.69 -15.43 1.20
N ALA A 336 16.30 -16.66 1.57
CA ALA A 336 16.78 -17.29 2.79
C ALA A 336 18.32 -17.25 2.81
N ALA A 337 18.89 -16.57 3.81
CA ALA A 337 20.32 -16.39 3.99
C ALA A 337 21.04 -17.70 4.40
#